data_AF-A0A923R9V1-F1
#
_entry.id   AF-A0A923R9V1-F1
#
_cell.length_a   1.000
_cell.length_b   1.000
_cell.length_c   1.000
_cell.angle_alpha   90.00
_cell.angle_beta   90.00
_cell.angle_gamma   90.00
#
_symmetry.space_group_name_H-M   'P 1'
#
loop_
_entity.id
_entity.type
_entity.pdbx_description
1 polymer ?
#
loop_
_entity_poly.entity_id
_entity_poly.type
_entity_poly.pdbx_seq_one_letter_code
_entity_poly.pdbx_strand_id
1 'polypeptide(L)'
;MSDDQRIHRQTFNDSKENREEALPTPELGHGQGGSVPSKQEKRLKTALVHDWLNGMRGGEIVFEAILDLHPEADVFTLVYEPEKLSPLLREKLSKRQVYASFLNRFQLTREKYRQLLPLLPFAIRTLDLY
;
A
#
# COMPACT_ATOMS: atom_id res chain seq x y z
N MET A 1 -23.48 -51.31 42.18
CA MET A 1 -22.29 -50.43 42.28
C MET A 1 -22.68 -49.08 41.72
N SER A 2 -22.43 -48.05 42.52
CA SER A 2 -22.51 -46.61 42.24
C SER A 2 -23.90 -45.97 42.29
N ASP A 3 -24.18 -45.47 43.50
CA ASP A 3 -24.92 -44.25 43.80
C ASP A 3 -24.56 -43.09 42.85
N ASP A 4 -25.54 -42.27 42.49
CA ASP A 4 -25.62 -40.86 42.90
C ASP A 4 -26.59 -40.09 41.96
N GLN A 5 -27.88 -40.05 42.32
CA GLN A 5 -28.88 -39.19 41.66
C GLN A 5 -29.92 -38.69 42.66
N ARG A 6 -29.71 -37.45 43.13
CA ARG A 6 -30.67 -36.48 43.71
C ARG A 6 -29.80 -35.29 44.13
N ILE A 7 -29.96 -34.06 43.67
CA ILE A 7 -31.10 -33.17 43.91
C ILE A 7 -31.07 -32.02 42.88
N HIS A 8 -32.26 -31.70 42.38
CA HIS A 8 -32.66 -30.59 41.50
C HIS A 8 -32.92 -29.30 42.31
N ARG A 9 -32.88 -28.13 41.61
CA ARG A 9 -33.65 -26.88 41.88
C ARG A 9 -33.24 -26.06 43.13
N GLN A 10 -33.28 -24.73 43.19
CA GLN A 10 -33.93 -23.68 42.39
C GLN A 10 -33.29 -22.31 42.71
N THR A 11 -33.52 -21.38 41.80
CA THR A 11 -33.27 -19.92 41.80
C THR A 11 -33.87 -19.14 42.98
N PHE A 12 -33.59 -17.83 43.02
CA PHE A 12 -34.32 -16.75 43.71
C PHE A 12 -33.89 -16.41 45.16
N ASN A 13 -33.00 -15.42 45.31
CA ASN A 13 -33.35 -14.20 46.06
C ASN A 13 -32.28 -13.11 45.89
N ASP A 14 -32.60 -12.16 45.02
CA ASP A 14 -32.18 -10.78 45.16
C ASP A 14 -32.67 -10.22 46.50
N SER A 15 -31.91 -9.25 47.04
CA SER A 15 -32.43 -7.99 47.61
C SER A 15 -31.91 -7.65 49.00
N LYS A 16 -30.87 -6.80 48.98
CA LYS A 16 -30.77 -5.51 49.67
C LYS A 16 -30.18 -5.46 51.09
N GLU A 17 -29.55 -4.29 51.28
CA GLU A 17 -29.29 -3.54 52.54
C GLU A 17 -27.84 -3.67 53.03
N ASN A 18 -26.87 -2.97 52.44
CA ASN A 18 -26.54 -1.54 52.59
C ASN A 18 -26.04 -1.15 53.99
N ARG A 19 -24.75 -0.75 54.06
CA ARG A 19 -24.13 0.31 54.89
C ARG A 19 -22.61 0.22 54.69
N GLU A 20 -22.03 1.09 53.86
CA GLU A 20 -21.43 2.37 54.26
C GLU A 20 -20.28 2.21 55.25
N GLU A 21 -19.05 2.15 54.72
CA GLU A 21 -17.91 2.84 55.35
C GLU A 21 -16.93 3.30 54.26
N ALA A 22 -16.63 4.59 54.31
CA ALA A 22 -15.97 5.37 53.27
C ALA A 22 -14.48 5.05 53.15
N LEU A 23 -14.03 4.77 51.92
CA LEU A 23 -12.62 4.78 51.57
C LEU A 23 -12.18 6.23 51.30
N PRO A 24 -11.13 6.76 51.95
CA PRO A 24 -10.60 8.07 51.63
C PRO A 24 -9.93 8.02 50.25
N THR A 25 -10.31 8.95 49.37
CA THR A 25 -9.61 9.22 48.11
C THR A 25 -8.24 9.81 48.40
N PRO A 26 -7.14 9.24 47.87
CA PRO A 26 -5.93 9.99 47.63
C PRO A 26 -5.97 10.50 46.19
N GLU A 27 -6.22 11.80 46.06
CA GLU A 27 -5.89 12.55 44.84
C GLU A 27 -4.41 12.35 44.53
N LEU A 28 -4.12 11.59 43.46
CA LEU A 28 -2.77 11.44 42.93
C LEU A 28 -2.77 11.80 41.44
N GLY A 29 -2.43 13.06 41.21
CA GLY A 29 -1.62 13.52 40.08
C GLY A 29 -2.21 13.31 38.69
N HIS A 30 -2.66 14.41 38.08
CA HIS A 30 -2.66 14.54 36.63
C HIS A 30 -1.23 14.34 36.10
N GLY A 31 -0.87 13.08 35.83
CA GLY A 31 0.22 12.74 34.95
C GLY A 31 -0.14 13.26 33.58
N GLN A 32 0.32 14.46 33.25
CA GLN A 32 0.35 14.95 31.89
C GLN A 32 1.06 13.87 31.07
N GLY A 33 0.29 13.14 30.26
CA GLY A 33 0.82 12.25 29.25
C GLY A 33 1.67 13.10 28.33
N GLY A 34 2.97 13.12 28.60
CA GLY A 34 3.95 13.69 27.70
C GLY A 34 3.72 13.04 26.36
N SER A 35 3.26 13.83 25.40
CA SER A 35 3.22 13.46 24.00
C SER A 35 4.64 13.06 23.63
N VAL A 36 4.86 11.75 23.49
CA VAL A 36 6.05 11.23 22.82
C VAL A 36 6.08 11.97 21.49
N PRO A 37 7.11 12.78 21.18
CA PRO A 37 7.19 13.43 19.89
C PRO A 37 7.22 12.31 18.86
N SER A 38 6.14 12.19 18.08
CA SER A 38 6.08 11.25 16.97
C SER A 38 7.15 11.69 16.00
N LYS A 39 8.28 10.96 16.02
CA LYS A 39 9.34 11.09 15.02
C LYS A 39 8.62 10.95 13.68
N GLN A 40 8.50 12.05 12.94
CA GLN A 40 7.90 12.01 11.60
C GLN A 40 8.70 11.00 10.80
N GLU A 41 8.13 9.81 10.59
CA GLU A 41 8.77 8.80 9.78
C GLU A 41 8.79 9.35 8.35
N LYS A 42 10.00 9.64 7.90
CA LYS A 42 10.25 10.12 6.54
C LYS A 42 9.81 9.01 5.60
N ARG A 43 8.60 9.12 5.05
CA ARG A 43 8.12 8.18 4.02
C ARG A 43 9.12 8.18 2.87
N LEU A 44 9.72 7.02 2.61
CA LEU A 44 10.61 6.85 1.47
C LEU A 44 9.78 6.98 0.20
N LYS A 45 10.24 7.81 -0.73
CA LYS A 45 9.64 7.91 -2.07
C LYS A 45 10.13 6.72 -2.90
N THR A 46 9.19 6.05 -3.57
CA THR A 46 9.47 4.87 -4.39
C THR A 46 9.15 5.21 -5.84
N ALA A 47 10.08 4.92 -6.74
CA ALA A 47 9.91 5.04 -8.17
C ALA A 47 10.00 3.66 -8.81
N LEU A 48 9.05 3.33 -9.68
CA LEU A 48 9.03 2.11 -10.46
C LEU A 48 9.41 2.42 -11.90
N VAL A 49 10.50 1.82 -12.37
CA VAL A 49 11.00 2.04 -13.73
C VAL A 49 10.71 0.80 -14.56
N HIS A 50 10.00 0.96 -15.68
CA HIS A 50 9.79 -0.10 -16.65
C HIS A 50 10.13 0.41 -18.03
N ASP A 51 10.98 -0.29 -18.75
CA ASP A 51 11.51 0.16 -20.04
C ASP A 51 10.39 0.28 -21.10
N TRP A 52 9.46 -0.66 -21.19
CA TRP A 52 8.42 -0.64 -22.24
C TRP A 52 7.03 -1.01 -21.72
N LEU A 53 6.11 -0.06 -21.80
CA LEU A 53 4.69 -0.27 -21.56
C LEU A 53 3.93 -0.17 -22.88
N ASN A 54 4.15 -1.13 -23.78
CA ASN A 54 3.56 -1.12 -25.13
C ASN A 54 2.84 -2.41 -25.55
N GLY A 55 2.52 -3.26 -24.58
CA GLY A 55 1.80 -4.51 -24.78
C GLY A 55 1.66 -5.28 -23.48
N MET A 56 1.09 -6.48 -23.55
CA MET A 56 1.06 -7.42 -22.42
C MET A 56 1.98 -8.61 -22.73
N ARG A 57 3.15 -8.64 -22.11
CA ARG A 57 4.12 -9.75 -22.13
C ARG A 57 4.50 -10.08 -20.68
N GLY A 58 5.48 -10.96 -20.50
CA GLY A 58 5.89 -11.41 -19.16
C GLY A 58 6.35 -10.26 -18.25
N GLY A 59 7.00 -9.23 -18.82
CA GLY A 59 7.50 -8.09 -18.04
C GLY A 59 6.36 -7.27 -17.44
N GLU A 60 5.32 -7.00 -18.22
CA GLU A 60 4.18 -6.18 -17.83
C GLU A 60 3.28 -6.91 -16.83
N ILE A 61 3.18 -8.24 -16.93
CA ILE A 61 2.47 -9.08 -15.93
C ILE A 61 3.17 -8.98 -14.57
N VAL A 62 4.51 -9.09 -14.55
CA VAL A 62 5.28 -8.95 -13.30
C VAL A 62 5.20 -7.52 -12.78
N PHE A 63 5.30 -6.54 -13.67
CA PHE A 63 5.20 -5.13 -13.33
C PHE A 63 3.85 -4.79 -12.70
N GLU A 64 2.76 -5.37 -13.22
CA GLU A 64 1.43 -5.21 -12.65
C GLU A 64 1.35 -5.70 -11.19
N ALA A 65 2.00 -6.82 -10.87
CA ALA A 65 2.08 -7.32 -9.49
C ALA A 65 2.96 -6.43 -8.60
N ILE A 66 4.06 -5.87 -9.12
CA ILE A 66 4.91 -4.92 -8.39
C ILE A 66 4.15 -3.63 -8.05
N LEU A 67 3.29 -3.16 -8.96
CA LEU A 67 2.45 -1.99 -8.74
C LEU A 67 1.47 -2.18 -7.57
N ASP A 68 1.06 -3.40 -7.26
CA ASP A 68 0.20 -3.68 -6.10
C ASP A 68 0.95 -3.59 -4.78
N LEU A 69 2.25 -3.90 -4.78
CA LEU A 69 3.12 -3.80 -3.61
C LEU A 69 3.49 -2.33 -3.31
N HIS A 70 3.48 -1.47 -4.33
CA HIS A 70 3.83 -0.07 -4.22
C HIS A 70 2.73 0.83 -4.83
N PRO A 71 1.59 0.98 -4.13
CA PRO A 71 0.44 1.71 -4.65
C PRO A 71 0.71 3.20 -4.89
N GLU A 72 1.61 3.81 -4.13
CA GLU A 72 1.98 5.23 -4.23
C GLU A 72 3.13 5.53 -5.20
N ALA A 73 3.74 4.52 -5.82
CA ALA A 73 4.96 4.72 -6.58
C ALA A 73 4.71 5.43 -7.91
N ASP A 74 5.57 6.40 -8.20
CA ASP A 74 5.61 7.04 -9.51
C ASP A 74 6.20 6.08 -10.54
N VAL A 75 5.66 6.10 -11.76
CA VAL A 75 6.05 5.18 -12.82
C VAL A 75 6.86 5.90 -13.89
N PHE A 76 8.02 5.38 -14.22
CA PHE A 76 8.89 5.91 -15.26
C PHE A 76 9.06 4.87 -16.37
N THR A 77 8.93 5.31 -17.62
CA THR A 77 9.05 4.41 -18.76
C THR A 77 9.64 5.08 -19.99
N LEU A 78 10.25 4.30 -20.87
CA LEU A 78 10.81 4.85 -22.09
C LEU A 78 9.76 4.98 -23.19
N VAL A 79 8.86 4.00 -23.29
CA VAL A 79 7.75 3.99 -24.25
C VAL A 79 6.45 3.61 -23.55
N TYR A 80 5.43 4.40 -23.80
CA TYR A 80 4.12 4.26 -23.16
C TYR A 80 2.99 4.30 -24.19
N GLU A 81 2.38 3.14 -24.44
CA GLU A 81 1.23 2.99 -25.32
C GLU A 81 0.06 2.37 -24.53
N PRO A 82 -0.70 3.18 -23.75
CA PRO A 82 -1.74 2.66 -22.86
C PRO A 82 -2.77 1.80 -23.57
N GLU A 83 -3.13 2.14 -24.82
CA GLU A 83 -4.11 1.39 -25.61
C GLU A 83 -3.74 -0.08 -25.86
N LYS A 84 -2.46 -0.43 -25.74
CA LYS A 84 -1.96 -1.80 -25.92
C LYS A 84 -1.87 -2.58 -24.59
N LEU A 85 -2.14 -1.95 -23.46
CA LEU A 85 -2.07 -2.55 -22.13
C LEU A 85 -3.41 -3.17 -21.73
N SER A 86 -3.38 -4.07 -20.74
CA SER A 86 -4.59 -4.63 -20.15
C SER A 86 -5.46 -3.53 -19.52
N PRO A 87 -6.81 -3.68 -19.49
CA PRO A 87 -7.68 -2.74 -18.79
C PRO A 87 -7.28 -2.52 -17.33
N LEU A 88 -6.88 -3.58 -16.64
CA LEU A 88 -6.47 -3.54 -15.25
C LEU A 88 -5.18 -2.76 -15.04
N LEU A 89 -4.14 -3.02 -15.83
CA LEU A 89 -2.88 -2.29 -15.74
C LEU A 89 -3.08 -0.81 -16.10
N ARG A 90 -3.90 -0.50 -17.11
CA ARG A 90 -4.28 0.89 -17.43
C ARG A 90 -4.96 1.59 -16.25
N GLU A 91 -5.90 0.93 -15.58
CA GLU A 91 -6.59 1.49 -14.42
C GLU A 91 -5.62 1.74 -13.26
N LYS A 92 -4.64 0.86 -13.05
CA LYS A 92 -3.58 1.08 -12.07
C LYS A 92 -2.73 2.30 -12.45
N LEU A 93 -2.29 2.38 -13.70
CA LEU A 93 -1.45 3.48 -14.16
C LEU A 93 -2.18 4.83 -14.18
N SER A 94 -3.49 4.87 -14.43
CA SER A 94 -4.26 6.13 -14.42
C SER A 94 -4.39 6.78 -13.04
N LYS A 95 -4.20 6.00 -11.97
CA LYS A 95 -4.17 6.49 -10.58
C LYS A 95 -2.81 7.01 -10.15
N ARG A 96 -1.79 6.94 -11.01
CA ARG A 96 -0.39 7.26 -10.73
C ARG A 96 0.15 8.29 -11.73
N GLN A 97 1.26 8.92 -11.38
CA GLN A 97 2.01 9.74 -12.35
C GLN A 97 2.87 8.82 -13.21
N VAL A 98 2.70 8.91 -14.53
CA VAL A 98 3.47 8.14 -15.51
C VAL A 98 4.33 9.10 -16.32
N TYR A 99 5.65 8.97 -16.16
CA TYR A 99 6.65 9.76 -16.85
C TYR A 99 7.23 8.94 -18.01
N ALA A 100 6.85 9.30 -19.23
CA ALA A 100 7.40 8.71 -20.44
C ALA A 100 8.57 9.53 -20.98
N SER A 101 9.62 8.87 -21.46
CA SER A 101 10.76 9.55 -22.08
C SER A 101 10.39 10.27 -23.38
N PHE A 102 11.29 11.12 -23.88
CA PHE A 102 11.13 11.79 -25.17
C PHE A 102 10.94 10.81 -26.35
N LEU A 103 11.35 9.56 -26.19
CA LEU A 103 11.18 8.52 -27.20
C LEU A 103 9.70 8.25 -27.53
N ASN A 104 8.79 8.50 -26.58
CA ASN A 104 7.36 8.33 -26.81
C ASN A 104 6.77 9.28 -27.87
N ARG A 105 7.47 10.39 -28.18
CA ARG A 105 7.06 11.30 -29.27
C ARG A 105 7.24 10.67 -30.64
N PHE A 106 8.14 9.70 -30.75
CA PHE A 106 8.30 8.91 -31.95
C PHE A 106 7.38 7.69 -31.77
N GLN A 107 6.26 7.67 -32.48
CA GLN A 107 5.38 6.49 -32.56
C GLN A 107 6.14 5.37 -33.30
N LEU A 108 7.00 4.68 -32.56
CA LEU A 108 8.02 3.79 -33.09
C LEU A 108 7.41 2.43 -33.42
N THR A 109 7.46 2.07 -34.70
CA THR A 109 7.17 0.72 -35.15
C THR A 109 8.26 -0.24 -34.70
N ARG A 110 7.93 -1.55 -34.62
CA ARG A 110 8.87 -2.63 -34.23
C ARG A 110 10.20 -2.60 -35.00
N GLU A 111 10.20 -2.12 -36.23
CA GLU A 111 11.38 -2.02 -37.09
C GLU A 111 12.32 -0.88 -36.65
N LYS A 112 11.76 0.28 -36.32
CA LYS A 112 12.52 1.44 -35.82
C LYS A 112 13.01 1.22 -34.38
N TYR A 113 12.39 0.29 -33.67
CA TYR A 113 12.77 -0.11 -32.31
C TYR A 113 14.20 -0.64 -32.20
N ARG A 114 14.63 -1.47 -33.17
CA ARG A 114 16.02 -1.97 -33.23
C ARG A 114 17.01 -0.83 -33.45
N GLN A 115 16.60 0.21 -34.17
CA GLN A 115 17.41 1.40 -34.42
C GLN A 115 17.49 2.31 -33.19
N LEU A 116 16.60 2.14 -32.22
CA LEU A 116 16.54 2.90 -30.98
C LEU A 116 17.44 2.35 -29.87
N LEU A 117 17.93 1.11 -30.01
CA LEU A 117 18.81 0.46 -29.03
C LEU A 117 20.06 1.29 -28.68
N PRO A 118 20.73 1.98 -29.62
CA PRO A 118 21.84 2.86 -29.28
C PRO A 118 21.44 4.11 -28.48
N LEU A 119 20.17 4.53 -28.54
CA LEU A 119 19.66 5.75 -27.88
C LEU A 119 19.08 5.49 -26.49
N LEU A 120 18.80 4.22 -26.16
CA LEU A 120 18.31 3.78 -24.85
C LEU A 120 19.16 4.31 -23.66
N PRO A 121 20.50 4.25 -23.69
CA PRO A 121 21.35 4.78 -22.61
C PRO A 121 21.23 6.30 -22.43
N PHE A 122 20.83 7.03 -23.46
CA PHE A 122 20.55 8.45 -23.35
C PHE A 122 19.14 8.68 -22.78
N ALA A 123 18.15 7.92 -23.24
CA ALA A 123 16.77 8.07 -22.79
C ALA A 123 16.57 7.74 -21.31
N ILE A 124 17.25 6.71 -20.78
CA ILE A 124 17.17 6.41 -19.35
C ILE A 124 17.72 7.56 -18.48
N ARG A 125 18.73 8.30 -18.96
CA ARG A 125 19.28 9.48 -18.27
C ARG A 125 18.34 10.67 -18.25
N THR A 126 17.35 10.71 -19.13
CA THR A 126 16.33 11.77 -19.13
C THR A 126 15.20 11.51 -18.15
N LEU A 127 15.14 10.30 -17.55
CA LEU A 127 14.18 10.03 -16.49
C LEU A 127 14.75 10.62 -15.19
N ASP A 128 14.16 11.72 -14.74
CA ASP A 128 14.52 12.37 -13.48
C ASP A 128 14.04 11.53 -12.29
N LEU A 129 14.92 10.67 -11.77
CA LEU A 129 14.70 9.90 -10.55
C LEU A 129 15.20 10.75 -9.36
N TYR A 130 14.27 11.43 -8.65
CA TYR A 130 14.58 12.36 -7.54
C TYR A 130 14.19 11.82 -6.16
#